data_AF-A0A7K3ZSU5-F1
#
_entry.id   AF-A0A7K3ZSU5-F1
#
_cell.length_a   1.000
_cell.length_b   1.000
_cell.length_c   1.000
_cell.angle_alpha   90.00
_cell.angle_beta   90.00
_cell.angle_gamma   90.00
#
_symmetry.space_group_name_H-M   'P 1'
#
loop_
_entity.id
_entity.type
_entity.pdbx_description
1 polymer ?
#
loop_
_entity_poly.entity_id
_entity_poly.type
_entity_poly.pdbx_seq_one_letter_code
_entity_poly.pdbx_strand_id
1 'polypeptide(L)'
;MRWTELDEKQLQNLIANNKSIDEIAATLQRSPEAIFMKLTRLGVAIPQKSSMENTANKVTESATTTTPMPKLEIAKIEELPTGNEAIGLLWAALKRLQEPDVSKDEAKKLRLVIQGVKSYIHLEADYLVRMRRIESEALSEWKHLAASWKLQLNRAQTPEEKAKYEKLLSSAQEHIKVFVEAGVKEVKELKEVD
;
A
#
# COMPACT_ATOMS: atom_id res chain seq x y z
N MET A 1 -29.70 -23.71 -16.13
CA MET A 1 -30.14 -25.10 -15.87
C MET A 1 -29.47 -25.63 -14.61
N ARG A 2 -30.23 -26.21 -13.69
CA ARG A 2 -29.68 -26.86 -12.49
C ARG A 2 -29.06 -28.21 -12.86
N TRP A 3 -28.03 -28.62 -12.15
CA TRP A 3 -27.45 -29.97 -12.24
C TRP A 3 -28.31 -30.88 -11.37
N THR A 4 -28.79 -31.99 -11.94
CA THR A 4 -29.53 -33.00 -11.17
C THR A 4 -28.56 -34.09 -10.70
N GLU A 5 -28.92 -34.80 -9.63
CA GLU A 5 -28.09 -35.90 -9.11
C GLU A 5 -27.87 -37.02 -10.13
N LEU A 6 -28.80 -37.17 -11.08
CA LEU A 6 -28.72 -38.13 -12.18
C LEU A 6 -27.65 -37.70 -13.20
N ASP A 7 -27.62 -36.41 -13.55
CA ASP A 7 -26.60 -35.83 -14.43
C ASP A 7 -25.19 -35.95 -13.82
N GLU A 8 -25.07 -35.81 -12.50
CA GLU A 8 -23.79 -35.91 -11.79
C GLU A 8 -23.26 -37.35 -11.77
N LYS A 9 -24.13 -38.35 -11.55
CA LYS A 9 -23.75 -39.76 -11.64
C LYS A 9 -23.35 -40.16 -13.06
N GLN A 10 -24.07 -39.66 -14.07
CA GLN A 10 -23.71 -39.87 -15.47
C GLN A 10 -22.37 -39.24 -15.83
N LEU A 11 -22.12 -38.01 -15.36
CA LEU A 11 -20.84 -37.33 -15.56
C LEU A 11 -19.67 -38.11 -14.94
N GLN A 12 -19.82 -38.61 -13.71
CA GLN A 12 -18.80 -39.43 -13.05
C GLN A 12 -18.54 -40.74 -13.80
N ASN A 13 -19.58 -41.44 -14.26
CA ASN A 13 -19.43 -42.67 -15.05
C ASN A 13 -18.75 -42.43 -16.40
N LEU A 14 -19.03 -41.31 -17.06
CA LEU A 14 -18.41 -41.00 -18.36
C LEU A 14 -16.92 -40.65 -18.23
N ILE A 15 -16.52 -40.02 -17.12
CA ILE A 15 -15.11 -39.78 -16.79
C ILE A 15 -14.39 -41.06 -16.39
N ALA A 16 -15.05 -41.93 -15.61
CA ALA A 16 -14.49 -43.23 -15.23
C ALA A 16 -14.20 -44.10 -16.47
N ASN A 17 -14.98 -43.93 -17.55
CA ASN A 17 -14.76 -44.55 -18.84
C ASN A 17 -13.81 -43.77 -19.76
N ASN A 18 -13.11 -42.76 -19.24
CA ASN A 18 -12.07 -41.97 -19.90
C ASN A 18 -12.51 -41.30 -21.22
N LYS A 19 -13.79 -40.91 -21.32
CA LYS A 19 -14.33 -40.23 -22.50
C LYS A 19 -13.85 -38.79 -22.59
N SER A 20 -13.74 -38.28 -23.82
CA SER A 20 -13.33 -36.89 -24.08
C SER A 20 -14.40 -35.90 -23.61
N ILE A 21 -13.99 -34.68 -23.24
CA ILE A 21 -14.90 -33.64 -22.73
C ILE A 21 -15.99 -33.29 -23.75
N ASP A 22 -15.69 -33.38 -25.05
CA ASP A 22 -16.63 -33.08 -26.12
C ASP A 22 -17.69 -34.19 -26.30
N GLU A 23 -17.31 -35.45 -26.10
CA GLU A 23 -18.28 -36.56 -26.07
C GLU A 23 -19.21 -36.48 -24.85
N ILE A 24 -18.66 -36.07 -23.71
CA ILE A 24 -19.45 -35.84 -22.49
C ILE A 24 -20.42 -34.68 -22.71
N ALA A 25 -19.98 -33.62 -23.40
CA ALA A 25 -20.80 -32.47 -23.78
C ALA A 25 -21.96 -32.85 -24.69
N ALA A 26 -21.71 -33.67 -25.70
CA ALA A 26 -22.74 -34.20 -26.58
C ALA A 26 -23.74 -35.10 -25.83
N THR A 27 -23.23 -35.97 -24.94
CA THR A 27 -24.06 -36.95 -24.21
C THR A 27 -24.99 -36.27 -23.19
N LEU A 28 -24.47 -35.29 -22.44
CA LEU A 28 -25.24 -34.55 -21.44
C LEU A 28 -26.01 -33.36 -22.03
N GLN A 29 -25.87 -33.09 -23.33
CA GLN A 29 -26.42 -31.92 -24.02
C GLN A 29 -26.08 -30.60 -23.31
N ARG A 30 -24.84 -30.48 -22.84
CA ARG A 30 -24.32 -29.29 -22.13
C ARG A 30 -23.06 -28.80 -22.81
N SER A 31 -22.83 -27.49 -22.78
CA SER A 31 -21.60 -26.92 -23.33
C SER A 31 -20.35 -27.51 -22.65
N PRO A 32 -19.26 -27.75 -23.39
CA PRO A 32 -17.99 -28.23 -22.83
C PRO A 32 -17.48 -27.40 -21.64
N GLU A 33 -17.72 -26.08 -21.66
CA GLU A 33 -17.36 -25.15 -20.59
C GLU A 33 -18.17 -25.39 -19.29
N ALA A 34 -19.47 -25.66 -19.41
CA ALA A 34 -20.31 -26.00 -18.26
C ALA A 34 -19.89 -27.31 -17.60
N ILE A 35 -19.42 -28.28 -18.38
CA ILE A 35 -18.86 -29.53 -17.86
C ILE A 35 -17.53 -29.25 -17.18
N PHE A 36 -16.62 -28.50 -17.81
CA PHE A 36 -15.34 -28.11 -17.20
C PHE A 36 -15.55 -27.44 -15.84
N MET A 37 -16.41 -26.43 -15.76
CA MET A 37 -16.73 -25.73 -14.52
C MET A 37 -17.32 -26.66 -13.45
N LYS A 38 -18.13 -27.65 -13.85
CA LYS A 38 -18.70 -28.62 -12.90
C LYS A 38 -17.64 -29.61 -12.41
N LEU A 39 -16.73 -30.05 -13.27
CA LEU A 39 -15.62 -30.94 -12.90
C LEU A 39 -14.63 -30.26 -11.97
N THR A 40 -14.30 -28.98 -12.24
CA THR A 40 -13.47 -28.17 -11.34
C THR A 40 -14.12 -28.03 -9.97
N ARG A 41 -15.45 -27.87 -9.90
CA ARG A 41 -16.19 -27.79 -8.62
C ARG A 41 -16.29 -29.12 -7.87
N LEU A 42 -16.24 -30.25 -8.59
CA LEU A 42 -16.27 -31.60 -8.01
C LEU A 42 -14.87 -32.11 -7.63
N GLY A 43 -13.81 -31.35 -7.92
CA GLY A 43 -12.43 -31.70 -7.54
C GLY A 43 -11.83 -32.88 -8.31
N VAL A 44 -12.42 -33.26 -9.45
CA VAL A 44 -11.97 -34.40 -10.26
C VAL A 44 -10.90 -33.92 -11.26
N ALA A 45 -9.76 -34.64 -11.32
CA ALA A 45 -8.66 -34.31 -12.22
C ALA A 45 -9.11 -34.39 -13.70
N ILE A 46 -9.06 -33.26 -14.40
CA ILE A 46 -9.54 -33.14 -15.78
C ILE A 46 -8.44 -33.70 -16.71
N PRO A 47 -8.74 -34.71 -17.55
CA PRO A 47 -7.79 -35.18 -18.55
C PRO A 47 -7.43 -34.02 -19.48
N GLN A 48 -6.13 -33.75 -19.63
CA GLN A 48 -5.62 -32.62 -20.41
C GLN A 48 -6.22 -32.62 -21.82
N LYS A 49 -6.68 -31.44 -22.26
CA LYS A 49 -7.07 -31.19 -23.65
C LYS A 49 -5.86 -31.48 -24.56
N SER A 50 -5.91 -32.58 -25.29
CA SER A 50 -5.12 -32.74 -26.51
C SER A 50 -5.59 -31.67 -27.50
N SER A 51 -4.60 -30.92 -27.98
CA SER A 51 -4.70 -29.84 -28.97
C SER A 51 -5.64 -30.14 -30.14
N MET A 52 -6.58 -29.24 -30.42
CA MET A 52 -7.10 -29.02 -31.77
C MET A 52 -7.47 -27.54 -31.96
N GLU A 53 -6.68 -26.92 -32.84
CA GLU A 53 -7.04 -25.89 -33.81
C GLU A 53 -7.70 -24.59 -33.35
N ASN A 54 -6.83 -23.58 -33.23
CA ASN A 54 -7.12 -22.17 -33.44
C ASN A 54 -7.77 -21.95 -34.82
N THR A 55 -9.08 -22.04 -34.94
CA THR A 55 -9.78 -21.41 -36.07
C THR A 55 -11.10 -20.81 -35.64
N ALA A 56 -11.28 -19.54 -35.98
CA ALA A 56 -12.50 -18.74 -35.85
C ALA A 56 -12.87 -18.24 -34.45
N ASN A 57 -11.95 -17.51 -33.80
CA ASN A 57 -12.35 -16.33 -33.05
C ASN A 57 -12.10 -15.11 -33.94
N LYS A 58 -13.13 -14.72 -34.69
CA LYS A 58 -13.22 -13.43 -35.36
C LYS A 58 -13.41 -12.37 -34.28
N VAL A 59 -12.33 -12.08 -33.55
CA VAL A 59 -12.19 -10.87 -32.76
C VAL A 59 -12.25 -9.75 -33.78
N THR A 60 -13.30 -8.93 -33.73
CA THR A 60 -13.31 -7.66 -34.43
C THR A 60 -12.08 -6.88 -34.00
N GLU A 61 -11.16 -6.70 -34.93
CA GLU A 61 -9.97 -5.86 -34.84
C GLU A 61 -10.38 -4.40 -34.60
N SER A 62 -10.66 -4.05 -33.36
CA SER A 62 -10.56 -2.66 -32.91
C SER A 62 -10.39 -2.59 -31.41
N ALA A 63 -9.18 -2.14 -31.04
CA ALA A 63 -8.82 -1.57 -29.76
C ALA A 63 -8.54 -2.52 -28.59
N THR A 64 -7.60 -3.44 -28.77
CA THR A 64 -6.72 -3.81 -27.65
C THR A 64 -5.29 -3.41 -28.02
N THR A 65 -4.97 -2.13 -27.81
CA THR A 65 -3.56 -1.70 -27.79
C THR A 65 -2.93 -2.31 -26.55
N THR A 66 -2.32 -3.49 -26.69
CA THR A 66 -1.36 -4.02 -25.71
C THR A 66 -0.08 -3.19 -25.81
N THR A 67 -0.17 -1.94 -25.40
CA THR A 67 1.02 -1.14 -25.08
C THR A 67 1.63 -1.81 -23.86
N PRO A 68 2.87 -2.35 -23.93
CA PRO A 68 3.54 -2.83 -22.73
C PRO A 68 3.57 -1.68 -21.72
N MET A 69 3.11 -1.94 -20.50
CA MET A 69 3.12 -0.93 -19.45
C MET A 69 4.55 -0.42 -19.32
N PRO A 70 4.78 0.91 -19.43
CA PRO A 70 6.12 1.45 -19.32
C PRO A 70 6.71 1.02 -17.97
N LYS A 71 7.95 0.54 -17.99
CA LYS A 71 8.67 0.15 -16.78
C LYS A 71 8.73 1.36 -15.87
N LEU A 72 8.09 1.28 -14.71
CA LEU A 72 8.15 2.32 -13.68
C LEU A 72 9.58 2.37 -13.17
N GLU A 73 10.24 3.51 -13.34
CA GLU A 73 11.55 3.77 -12.76
C GLU A 73 11.36 4.30 -11.34
N ILE A 74 12.12 3.75 -10.40
CA ILE A 74 12.13 4.24 -9.02
C ILE A 74 12.93 5.53 -9.01
N ALA A 75 12.26 6.65 -8.73
CA ALA A 75 12.91 7.95 -8.57
C ALA A 75 13.86 7.95 -7.37
N LYS A 76 14.93 8.75 -7.45
CA LYS A 76 15.82 8.95 -6.31
C LYS A 76 15.13 9.83 -5.27
N ILE A 77 15.56 9.72 -4.01
CA ILE A 77 14.93 10.46 -2.91
C ILE A 77 15.06 11.98 -3.12
N GLU A 78 16.18 12.43 -3.65
CA GLU A 78 16.47 13.84 -3.93
C GLU A 78 15.62 14.42 -5.08
N GLU A 79 15.01 13.55 -5.88
CA GLU A 79 14.12 13.91 -6.99
C GLU A 79 12.64 13.95 -6.54
N LEU A 80 12.34 13.54 -5.30
CA LEU A 80 10.99 13.58 -4.76
C LEU A 80 10.58 15.03 -4.46
N PRO A 81 9.34 15.44 -4.83
CA PRO A 81 8.83 16.75 -4.46
C PRO A 81 8.78 16.90 -2.94
N THR A 82 9.19 18.04 -2.41
CA THR A 82 8.90 18.39 -1.02
C THR A 82 7.38 18.50 -0.79
N GLY A 83 6.91 18.34 0.45
CA GLY A 83 5.47 18.49 0.74
C GLY A 83 4.88 19.83 0.28
N ASN A 84 5.64 20.93 0.37
CA ASN A 84 5.21 22.23 -0.13
C ASN A 84 5.08 22.28 -1.67
N GLU A 85 6.01 21.66 -2.39
CA GLU A 85 5.93 21.56 -3.86
C GLU A 85 4.75 20.68 -4.29
N ALA A 86 4.52 19.56 -3.58
CA ALA A 86 3.37 18.71 -3.81
C ALA A 86 2.04 19.44 -3.57
N ILE A 87 1.93 20.19 -2.47
CA ILE A 87 0.75 21.04 -2.18
C ILE A 87 0.59 22.14 -3.24
N GLY A 88 1.69 22.75 -3.69
CA GLY A 88 1.68 23.72 -4.77
C GLY A 88 1.13 23.13 -6.08
N LEU A 89 1.55 21.91 -6.44
CA LEU A 89 1.04 21.18 -7.60
C LEU A 89 -0.44 20.84 -7.46
N LEU A 90 -0.88 20.39 -6.28
CA LEU A 90 -2.29 20.15 -5.97
C LEU A 90 -3.13 21.40 -6.20
N TRP A 91 -2.67 22.54 -5.67
CA TRP A 91 -3.35 23.82 -5.82
C TRP A 91 -3.41 24.27 -7.28
N ALA A 92 -2.31 24.14 -8.02
CA ALA A 92 -2.27 24.47 -9.45
C ALA A 92 -3.25 23.61 -10.26
N ALA A 93 -3.33 22.30 -9.98
CA ALA A 93 -4.28 21.40 -10.63
C ALA A 93 -5.74 21.75 -10.32
N LEU A 94 -6.03 22.13 -9.07
CA LEU A 94 -7.37 22.60 -8.66
C LEU A 94 -7.74 23.91 -9.37
N LYS A 95 -6.82 24.87 -9.43
CA LYS A 95 -7.04 26.14 -10.11
C LYS A 95 -7.31 25.93 -11.59
N ARG A 96 -6.50 25.11 -12.28
CA ARG A 96 -6.73 24.80 -13.69
C ARG A 96 -8.09 24.16 -13.90
N LEU A 97 -8.51 23.24 -13.03
CA LEU A 97 -9.80 22.55 -13.14
C LEU A 97 -11.02 23.50 -13.03
N GLN A 98 -10.86 24.68 -12.41
CA GLN A 98 -11.93 25.68 -12.28
C GLN A 98 -12.09 26.56 -13.53
N GLU A 99 -11.16 26.51 -14.47
CA GLU A 99 -11.19 27.34 -15.66
C GLU A 99 -12.24 26.83 -16.67
N PRO A 100 -12.99 27.73 -17.35
CA PRO A 100 -14.14 27.34 -18.16
C PRO A 100 -13.78 26.66 -19.49
N ASP A 101 -12.52 26.76 -19.93
CA ASP A 101 -12.00 26.20 -21.18
C ASP A 101 -11.45 24.77 -21.03
N VAL A 102 -11.51 24.19 -19.83
CA VAL A 102 -10.97 22.85 -19.56
C VAL A 102 -11.79 21.78 -20.28
N SER A 103 -11.11 21.00 -21.12
CA SER A 103 -11.73 19.88 -21.81
C SER A 103 -12.06 18.72 -20.84
N LYS A 104 -13.00 17.84 -21.22
CA LYS A 104 -13.34 16.66 -20.41
C LYS A 104 -12.15 15.74 -20.15
N ASP A 105 -11.25 15.58 -21.12
CA ASP A 105 -10.09 14.69 -20.97
C ASP A 105 -8.97 15.33 -20.14
N GLU A 106 -8.79 16.64 -20.26
CA GLU A 106 -7.92 17.39 -19.37
C GLU A 106 -8.42 17.34 -17.92
N ALA A 107 -9.73 17.53 -17.71
CA ALA A 107 -10.34 17.41 -16.38
C ALA A 107 -10.11 16.02 -15.76
N LYS A 108 -10.17 14.93 -16.54
CA LYS A 108 -9.84 13.58 -16.06
C LYS A 108 -8.37 13.47 -15.62
N LYS A 109 -7.44 13.98 -16.44
CA LYS A 109 -6.00 13.99 -16.11
C LYS A 109 -5.73 14.80 -14.84
N LEU A 110 -6.30 15.98 -14.71
CA LEU A 110 -6.17 16.83 -13.52
C LEU A 110 -6.70 16.13 -12.27
N ARG A 111 -7.86 15.45 -12.35
CA ARG A 111 -8.39 14.66 -11.22
C ARG A 111 -7.47 13.50 -10.84
N LEU A 112 -6.83 12.83 -11.80
CA LEU A 112 -5.84 11.79 -11.53
C LEU A 112 -4.61 12.36 -10.81
N VAL A 113 -4.09 13.51 -11.25
CA VAL A 113 -2.98 14.20 -10.58
C VAL A 113 -3.37 14.58 -9.15
N ILE A 114 -4.55 15.18 -8.96
CA ILE A 114 -5.09 15.52 -7.63
C ILE A 114 -5.15 14.30 -6.72
N GLN A 115 -5.63 13.16 -7.24
CA GLN A 115 -5.70 11.92 -6.47
C GLN A 115 -4.32 11.39 -6.10
N GLY A 116 -3.37 11.39 -7.05
CA GLY A 116 -2.00 10.96 -6.81
C GLY A 116 -1.30 11.79 -5.73
N VAL A 117 -1.43 13.13 -5.82
CA VAL A 117 -0.84 14.05 -4.85
C VAL A 117 -1.47 13.90 -3.46
N LYS A 118 -2.79 13.70 -3.36
CA LYS A 118 -3.44 13.40 -2.08
C LYS A 118 -2.89 12.14 -1.43
N SER A 119 -2.71 11.07 -2.19
CA SER A 119 -2.11 9.83 -1.68
C SER A 119 -0.65 10.04 -1.24
N TYR A 120 0.11 10.84 -1.98
CA TYR A 120 1.50 11.19 -1.64
C TYR A 120 1.58 11.97 -0.33
N ILE A 121 0.79 13.04 -0.19
CA ILE A 121 0.73 13.86 1.02
C ILE A 121 0.23 13.02 2.21
N HIS A 122 -0.71 12.08 2.00
CA HIS A 122 -1.15 11.20 3.07
C HIS A 122 -0.02 10.32 3.59
N LEU A 123 0.81 9.76 2.69
CA LEU A 123 1.98 8.99 3.06
C LEU A 123 3.03 9.84 3.81
N GLU A 124 3.22 11.09 3.38
CA GLU A 124 4.11 12.05 4.04
C GLU A 124 3.56 12.49 5.41
N ALA A 125 2.26 12.71 5.55
CA ALA A 125 1.62 13.01 6.82
C ALA A 125 1.78 11.85 7.81
N ASP A 126 1.69 10.62 7.33
CA ASP A 126 1.95 9.41 8.11
C ASP A 126 3.41 9.34 8.58
N TYR A 127 4.36 9.74 7.72
CA TYR A 127 5.76 9.91 8.09
C TYR A 127 5.95 11.04 9.11
N LEU A 128 5.33 12.20 8.93
CA LEU A 128 5.40 13.34 9.86
C LEU A 128 4.80 13.00 11.23
N VAL A 129 3.68 12.27 11.28
CA VAL A 129 3.08 11.79 12.53
C VAL A 129 4.02 10.82 13.24
N ARG A 130 4.65 9.89 12.52
CA ARG A 130 5.68 9.00 13.07
C ARG A 130 6.91 9.76 13.56
N MET A 131 7.38 10.76 12.80
CA MET A 131 8.51 11.60 13.18
C MET A 131 8.20 12.42 14.44
N ARG A 132 6.99 13.00 14.54
CA ARG A 132 6.57 13.69 15.77
C ARG A 132 6.54 12.76 16.98
N ARG A 133 6.13 11.50 16.81
CA ARG A 133 6.20 10.51 17.90
C ARG A 133 7.65 10.28 18.33
N ILE A 134 8.56 10.10 17.37
CA ILE A 134 10.00 9.93 17.63
C ILE A 134 10.57 11.18 18.33
N GLU A 135 10.21 12.38 17.89
CA GLU A 135 10.63 13.64 18.54
C GLU A 135 10.13 13.72 19.98
N SER A 136 8.87 13.32 20.23
CA SER A 136 8.28 13.25 21.57
C SER A 136 8.99 12.22 22.47
N GLU A 137 9.32 11.05 21.94
CA GLU A 137 10.10 10.01 22.64
C GLU A 137 11.51 10.52 22.96
N ALA A 138 12.20 11.10 21.97
CA ALA A 138 13.54 11.69 22.15
C ALA A 138 13.55 12.80 23.21
N LEU A 139 12.53 13.67 23.24
CA LEU A 139 12.39 14.68 24.29
C LEU A 139 12.29 14.04 25.69
N SER A 140 11.53 12.96 25.83
CA SER A 140 11.43 12.21 27.09
C SER A 140 12.77 11.63 27.50
N GLU A 141 13.48 10.99 26.57
CA GLU A 141 14.82 10.43 26.82
C GLU A 141 15.81 11.51 27.26
N TRP A 142 15.86 12.66 26.57
CA TRP A 142 16.74 13.77 26.94
C TRP A 142 16.44 14.30 28.34
N LYS A 143 15.17 14.37 28.74
CA LYS A 143 14.78 14.75 30.11
C LYS A 143 15.19 13.70 31.13
N HIS A 144 15.05 12.41 30.83
CA HIS A 144 15.55 11.34 31.70
C HIS A 144 17.08 11.40 31.86
N LEU A 145 17.81 11.63 30.78
CA LEU A 145 19.27 11.82 30.81
C LEU A 145 19.66 13.05 31.64
N ALA A 146 18.99 14.19 31.46
CA ALA A 146 19.22 15.38 32.27
C ALA A 146 18.97 15.12 33.77
N ALA A 147 17.90 14.41 34.12
CA ALA A 147 17.61 14.03 35.50
C ALA A 147 18.69 13.09 36.07
N SER A 148 19.12 12.09 35.29
CA SER A 148 20.19 11.16 35.66
C SER A 148 21.52 11.89 35.87
N TRP A 149 21.94 12.74 34.95
CA TRP A 149 23.18 13.51 35.07
C TRP A 149 23.14 14.51 36.21
N LYS A 150 21.99 15.12 36.49
CA LYS A 150 21.82 15.96 37.68
C LYS A 150 22.00 15.16 38.98
N LEU A 151 21.48 13.93 39.03
CA LEU A 151 21.69 13.03 40.17
C LEU A 151 23.17 12.64 40.32
N GLN A 152 23.85 12.32 39.21
CA GLN A 152 25.26 11.98 39.21
C GLN A 152 26.14 13.17 39.60
N LEU A 153 25.80 14.38 39.15
CA LEU A 153 26.47 15.62 39.55
C LEU A 153 26.40 15.84 41.07
N ASN A 154 25.23 15.58 41.67
CA ASN A 154 25.05 15.68 43.12
C ASN A 154 25.84 14.60 43.90
N ARG A 155 26.11 13.45 43.28
CA ARG A 155 26.85 12.34 43.88
C ARG A 155 28.35 12.40 43.62
N ALA A 156 28.78 13.17 42.63
CA ALA A 156 30.18 13.30 42.24
C ALA A 156 31.02 13.86 43.39
N GLN A 157 32.13 13.17 43.69
CA GLN A 157 33.01 13.53 44.80
C GLN A 157 34.20 14.36 44.32
N THR A 158 34.62 14.16 43.07
CA THR A 158 35.76 14.86 42.49
C THR A 158 35.33 16.09 41.67
N PRO A 159 36.16 17.14 41.61
CA PRO A 159 35.89 18.31 40.78
C PRO A 159 35.85 17.98 39.28
N GLU A 160 36.63 16.98 38.83
CA GLU A 160 36.64 16.53 37.43
C GLU A 160 35.33 15.83 37.04
N GLU A 161 34.79 14.95 37.90
CA GLU A 161 33.49 14.31 37.68
C GLU A 161 32.36 15.34 37.68
N LYS A 162 32.41 16.32 38.60
CA LYS A 162 31.44 17.43 38.62
C LYS A 162 31.45 18.21 37.32
N ALA A 163 32.62 18.65 36.86
CA ALA A 163 32.76 19.38 35.60
C ALA A 163 32.25 18.55 34.39
N LYS A 164 32.50 17.24 34.38
CA LYS A 164 31.99 16.33 33.35
C LYS A 164 30.46 16.29 33.34
N TYR A 165 29.82 16.07 34.49
CA TYR A 165 28.36 15.99 34.56
C TYR A 165 27.68 17.34 34.36
N GLU A 166 28.30 18.46 34.75
CA GLU A 166 27.82 19.81 34.42
C GLU A 166 27.79 20.03 32.90
N LYS A 167 28.86 19.65 32.19
CA LYS A 167 28.92 19.77 30.73
C LYS A 167 27.85 18.92 30.05
N LEU A 168 27.67 17.67 30.50
CA LEU A 168 26.63 16.78 29.96
C LEU A 168 25.23 17.31 30.25
N LEU A 169 24.97 17.77 31.47
CA LEU A 169 23.69 18.36 31.86
C LEU A 169 23.34 19.60 31.02
N SER A 170 24.32 20.48 30.80
CA SER A 170 24.15 21.66 29.95
C SER A 170 23.78 21.29 28.51
N SER A 171 24.48 20.30 27.93
CA SER A 171 24.17 19.80 26.58
C SER A 171 22.77 19.18 26.49
N ALA A 172 22.35 18.37 27.46
CA ALA A 172 20.97 17.85 27.49
C ALA A 172 19.93 18.97 27.62
N GLN A 173 20.19 19.98 28.46
CA GLN A 173 19.28 21.12 28.62
C GLN A 173 19.13 21.92 27.32
N GLU A 174 20.20 22.07 26.56
CA GLU A 174 20.17 22.72 25.24
C GLU A 174 19.32 21.92 24.24
N HIS A 175 19.51 20.59 24.16
CA HIS A 175 18.66 19.75 23.31
C HIS A 175 17.18 19.81 23.73
N ILE A 176 16.87 19.72 25.03
CA ILE A 176 15.50 19.87 25.54
C ILE A 176 14.92 21.22 25.13
N LYS A 177 15.70 22.31 25.27
CA LYS A 177 15.27 23.65 24.88
C LYS A 177 14.92 23.71 23.39
N VAL A 178 15.76 23.17 22.51
CA VAL A 178 15.51 23.10 21.07
C VAL A 178 14.20 22.38 20.77
N PHE A 179 13.95 21.22 21.38
CA PHE A 179 12.70 20.48 21.19
C PHE A 179 11.47 21.24 21.70
N VAL A 180 11.56 21.90 22.85
CA VAL A 180 10.46 22.70 23.42
C VAL A 180 10.16 23.93 22.56
N GLU A 181 11.19 24.62 22.06
CA GLU A 181 11.05 25.77 21.15
C GLU A 181 10.46 25.34 19.80
N ALA A 182 10.77 24.14 19.34
CA ALA A 182 10.14 23.52 18.17
C ALA A 182 8.69 23.05 18.42
N GLY A 183 8.17 23.20 19.64
CA GLY A 183 6.79 22.87 20.00
C GLY A 183 6.53 21.38 20.23
N VAL A 184 7.57 20.57 20.40
CA VAL A 184 7.47 19.13 20.70
C VAL A 184 6.92 18.96 22.12
N LYS A 185 5.95 18.06 22.26
CA LYS A 185 5.30 17.74 23.54
C LYS A 185 5.66 16.32 23.94
N GLU A 186 5.75 16.06 25.24
CA GLU A 186 5.91 14.68 25.73
C GLU A 186 4.69 13.84 25.37
N VAL A 187 4.96 12.55 25.09
CA VAL A 187 3.92 11.54 25.05
C VAL A 187 3.37 11.43 26.47
N LYS A 188 2.10 11.83 26.66
CA LYS A 188 1.38 11.44 27.86
C LYS A 188 1.19 9.93 27.75
N GLU A 189 1.75 9.17 28.69
CA GLU A 189 1.42 7.76 28.85
C GLU A 189 -0.11 7.64 28.73
N LEU A 190 -0.57 6.90 27.73
CA LEU A 190 -1.96 6.44 27.69
C LEU A 190 -2.11 5.63 28.96
N LYS A 191 -2.71 6.22 29.99
CA LYS A 191 -3.19 5.46 31.15
C LYS A 191 -4.00 4.31 30.56
N GLU A 192 -3.53 3.09 30.74
CA GLU A 192 -4.34 1.91 30.50
C GLU A 192 -5.65 2.15 31.26
N VAL A 193 -6.73 2.26 30.49
CA VAL A 193 -8.07 2.31 31.06
C VAL A 193 -8.36 0.88 31.46
N ASP A 194 -8.28 0.63 32.77
CA ASP A 194 -8.73 -0.61 33.41
C ASP A 194 -10.15 -1.00 32.98
#